data_AF-A0A920SQS5-F1
#
_entry.id   AF-A0A920SQS5-F1
#
_cell.length_a   1.000
_cell.length_b   1.000
_cell.length_c   1.000
_cell.angle_alpha   90.00
_cell.angle_beta   90.00
_cell.angle_gamma   90.00
#
_symmetry.space_group_name_H-M   'P 1'
#
loop_
_entity.id
_entity.type
_entity.pdbx_description
1 polymer ?
#
loop_
_entity_poly.entity_id
_entity_poly.type
_entity_poly.pdbx_seq_one_letter_code
_entity_poly.pdbx_strand_id
1 'polypeptide(L)' 'MTVDFCAQLPPKPVIPVLQIGSVEEAVPLAAALIEGGLQVLEITLRTDAAEQSAKKFTRAFPDG' A
#
# COMPACT_ATOMS: atom_id res chain seq x y z
N MET A 1 -4.70 17.74 13.31
CA MET A 1 -5.30 18.24 12.06
C MET A 1 -5.50 17.05 11.16
N THR A 2 -6.72 16.54 11.03
CA THR A 2 -7.07 15.47 10.09
C THR A 2 -7.51 16.13 8.78
N VAL A 3 -6.98 15.65 7.66
CA VAL A 3 -7.39 16.09 6.34
C VAL A 3 -8.30 15.02 5.77
N ASP A 4 -9.59 15.33 5.67
CA ASP A 4 -10.58 14.43 5.06
C ASP A 4 -10.60 14.68 3.55
N PHE A 5 -9.73 13.96 2.83
CA PHE A 5 -9.65 14.01 1.37
C PHE A 5 -10.95 13.57 0.70
N CYS A 6 -11.73 12.70 1.35
CA CYS A 6 -13.00 12.19 0.82
C CYS A 6 -14.09 13.27 0.83
N ALA A 7 -14.08 14.17 1.81
CA ALA A 7 -15.03 15.30 1.86
C ALA A 7 -14.72 16.40 0.82
N GLN A 8 -13.49 16.45 0.30
CA GLN A 8 -13.01 17.52 -0.59
C GLN A 8 -13.01 17.13 -2.07
N LEU A 9 -13.24 15.85 -2.39
CA LEU A 9 -13.23 15.33 -3.75
C LEU A 9 -14.49 14.48 -3.99
N PRO A 10 -15.10 14.54 -5.19
CA PRO A 10 -16.14 13.56 -5.54
C PRO A 10 -15.55 12.14 -5.44
N PRO A 11 -16.35 11.12 -5.08
CA PRO A 11 -15.86 9.76 -4.91
C PRO A 11 -15.18 9.29 -6.21
N LYS A 12 -13.87 9.05 -6.11
CA LYS A 12 -13.03 8.56 -7.18
C LYS A 12 -12.20 7.39 -6.66
N PRO A 13 -11.89 6.40 -7.52
CA PRO A 13 -10.95 5.35 -7.16
C PRO A 13 -9.59 5.99 -6.86
N VAL A 14 -9.07 5.74 -5.66
CA VAL A 14 -7.73 6.16 -5.23
C VAL A 14 -6.82 4.94 -5.28
N ILE A 15 -5.67 5.09 -5.94
CA ILE A 15 -4.61 4.09 -5.91
C ILE A 15 -3.47 4.65 -5.06
N PRO A 16 -3.20 4.11 -3.86
CA PRO A 16 -2.07 4.54 -3.05
C PRO A 16 -0.75 4.12 -3.71
N VAL A 17 0.19 5.07 -3.75
CA VAL A 17 1.57 4.86 -4.20
C VAL A 17 2.47 4.82 -2.98
N LEU A 18 3.09 3.68 -2.72
CA LEU A 18 3.82 3.37 -1.50
C LEU A 18 5.33 3.45 -1.74
N GLN A 19 6.03 4.06 -0.78
CA GLN A 19 7.48 3.99 -0.66
C GLN A 19 7.79 3.20 0.62
N ILE A 20 8.37 2.01 0.49
CA ILE A 20 8.60 1.10 1.62
C ILE A 20 9.99 1.32 2.20
N GLY A 21 10.08 1.67 3.49
CA GLY A 21 11.35 1.94 4.18
C GLY A 21 12.06 0.69 4.68
N SER A 22 11.30 -0.36 5.04
CA SER A 22 11.83 -1.62 5.54
C SER A 22 11.04 -2.82 5.01
N VAL A 23 11.72 -3.95 4.83
CA VAL A 23 11.10 -5.18 4.29
C VAL A 23 10.21 -5.85 5.35
N GLU A 24 10.39 -5.50 6.62
CA GLU A 24 9.67 -6.00 7.79
C GLU A 24 8.28 -5.36 7.89
N GLU A 25 8.18 -4.05 7.63
CA GLU A 25 6.91 -3.30 7.67
C GLU A 25 6.02 -3.56 6.47
N ALA A 26 6.59 -4.13 5.42
CA ALA A 26 5.93 -4.35 4.16
C ALA A 26 4.56 -5.06 4.35
N VAL A 27 4.57 -6.30 4.86
CA VAL A 27 3.34 -7.12 4.96
C VAL A 27 2.31 -6.51 5.93
N PRO A 28 2.69 -6.04 7.14
CA PRO A 28 1.77 -5.33 8.03
C PRO A 28 1.11 -4.12 7.38
N LEU A 29 1.85 -3.33 6.60
CA LEU A 29 1.30 -2.16 5.91
C LEU A 29 0.29 -2.57 4.84
N ALA A 30 0.60 -3.56 3.99
CA ALA A 30 -0.32 -4.04 2.98
C ALA A 30 -1.63 -4.57 3.60
N ALA A 31 -1.53 -5.34 4.68
CA ALA A 31 -2.71 -5.86 5.39
C ALA A 31 -3.62 -4.72 5.87
N ALA A 32 -3.05 -3.71 6.53
CA ALA A 32 -3.81 -2.56 7.02
C ALA A 32 -4.50 -1.77 5.90
N LEU A 33 -3.85 -1.62 4.73
CA LEU A 33 -4.43 -0.92 3.59
C LEU A 33 -5.56 -1.73 2.94
N ILE A 34 -5.42 -3.06 2.85
CA ILE A 34 -6.46 -3.97 2.36
C ILE A 34 -7.67 -3.95 3.30
N GLU A 35 -7.46 -4.01 4.62
CA GLU A 35 -8.51 -3.87 5.63
C GLU A 35 -9.22 -2.51 5.53
N GLY A 36 -8.48 -1.46 5.15
CA GLY A 36 -9.02 -0.13 4.84
C GLY A 36 -9.78 -0.01 3.51
N GLY A 37 -9.93 -1.11 2.77
CA GLY A 37 -10.66 -1.16 1.50
C GLY A 37 -9.83 -0.79 0.26
N LEU A 38 -8.51 -0.65 0.38
CA LEU A 38 -7.62 -0.35 -0.73
C LEU A 38 -7.11 -1.66 -1.33
N GLN A 39 -7.79 -2.14 -2.37
CA GLN A 39 -7.50 -3.44 -2.99
C GLN A 39 -6.32 -3.40 -3.97
N VAL A 40 -5.99 -2.22 -4.51
CA VAL A 40 -4.89 -2.03 -5.47
C VAL A 40 -3.86 -1.12 -4.84
N LEU A 41 -2.62 -1.60 -4.74
CA LEU A 41 -1.49 -0.86 -4.17
C LEU A 41 -0.37 -0.78 -5.21
N GLU A 42 0.25 0.39 -5.37
CA GLU A 42 1.46 0.55 -6.18
C GLU A 42 2.67 0.66 -5.26
N ILE A 43 3.69 -0.18 -5.46
CA ILE A 43 4.97 -0.09 -4.76
C ILE A 43 5.99 0.58 -5.67
N THR A 44 6.57 1.68 -5.21
CA THR A 44 7.66 2.35 -5.94
C THR A 44 9.01 1.72 -5.63
N LEU A 45 9.83 1.52 -6.65
CA LEU A 45 11.19 0.95 -6.53
C LEU A 45 12.25 2.02 -6.15
N ARG A 46 11.88 2.98 -5.29
CA ARG A 46 12.74 4.12 -4.92
C ARG A 46 13.57 3.87 -3.64
N THR A 47 13.48 2.67 -3.08
CA THR A 47 14.21 2.27 -1.86
C THR A 47 14.84 0.89 -2.06
N ASP A 48 15.91 0.62 -1.33
CA ASP A 48 16.59 -0.69 -1.34
C ASP A 48 15.66 -1.82 -0.87
N ALA A 49 14.68 -1.49 -0.01
CA ALA A 49 13.70 -2.44 0.50
C ALA A 49 12.59 -2.80 -0.51
N ALA A 50 12.39 -2.01 -1.57
CA ALA A 50 11.17 -2.09 -2.39
C ALA A 50 10.99 -3.43 -3.11
N GLU A 51 12.06 -3.97 -3.71
CA GLU A 51 11.97 -5.22 -4.48
C GLU A 51 11.65 -6.43 -3.59
N GLN A 52 12.35 -6.57 -2.46
CA GLN A 52 12.06 -7.65 -1.50
C GLN A 52 10.68 -7.50 -0.87
N SER A 53 10.23 -6.26 -0.63
CA SER A 53 8.90 -5.97 -0.12
C SER A 53 7.81 -6.43 -1.08
N ALA A 54 7.95 -6.12 -2.38
CA ALA A 54 7.02 -6.58 -3.41
C ALA A 54 6.95 -8.12 -3.45
N LYS A 55 8.09 -8.81 -3.39
CA LYS A 55 8.13 -10.29 -3.34
C LYS A 55 7.43 -10.85 -2.09
N LYS A 56 7.58 -10.20 -0.93
CA LYS A 56 6.87 -10.59 0.29
C LYS A 56 5.36 -10.39 0.15
N PHE A 57 4.89 -9.32 -0.52
CA PHE A 57 3.45 -9.09 -0.73
C PHE A 57 2.83 -10.23 -1.53
N THR A 58 3.40 -10.55 -2.69
CA THR A 58 2.87 -11.62 -3.55
C THR A 58 2.83 -12.96 -2.83
N ARG A 59 3.79 -13.23 -1.93
CA ARG A 59 3.79 -14.45 -1.10
C ARG A 59 2.76 -14.43 0.01
N ALA A 60 2.53 -13.27 0.63
CA ALA A 60 1.59 -13.12 1.74
C ALA A 60 0.13 -13.04 1.28
N PHE A 61 -0.11 -12.53 0.07
CA PHE A 61 -1.43 -12.31 -0.52
C PHE A 61 -1.48 -12.89 -1.94
N PRO A 62 -1.50 -14.23 -2.10
CA PRO A 62 -1.45 -14.88 -3.41
C PRO A 62 -2.77 -14.74 -4.22
N ASP A 63 -3.88 -14.47 -3.54
CA ASP A 63 -5.21 -14.31 -4.14
C ASP A 63 -5.62 -12.83 -4.30
N GLY A 64 -4.68 -11.90 -4.09
CA GLY A 64 -4.87 -10.46 -4.31
C GLY A 64 -4.98 -10.09 -5.79
#